data_AF-B0G8Y7-F1
#
_entry.id   AF-B0G8Y7-F1
#
_cell.length_a   1.000
_cell.length_b   1.000
_cell.length_c   1.000
_cell.angle_alpha   90.00
_cell.angle_beta   90.00
_cell.angle_gamma   90.00
#
_symmetry.space_group_name_H-M   'P 1'
#
loop_
_entity.id
_entity.type
_entity.pdbx_description
1 polymer ?
#
loop_
_entity_poly.entity_id
_entity_poly.type
_entity_poly.pdbx_seq_one_letter_code
_entity_poly.pdbx_strand_id
1 'polypeptide(L)' 'MPENFLVIEDCDEFYHCLDTSNGKIASWSQYDNDGVIYRFDNFYDFFRDNLENAIENF' A
#
# COMPACT_ATOMS: atom_id res chain seq x y z
N MET A 1 -3.18 8.77 10.18
CA MET A 1 -2.13 8.20 9.34
C MET A 1 -0.77 8.57 9.93
N PRO A 2 0.22 7.67 9.97
CA PRO A 2 1.59 7.99 10.39
C PRO A 2 2.22 9.12 9.56
N GLU A 3 3.12 9.91 10.14
CA GLU A 3 3.66 11.13 9.51
C GLU A 3 4.52 10.85 8.25
N ASN A 4 5.20 9.71 8.20
CA ASN A 4 6.09 9.34 7.09
C ASN A 4 5.36 8.59 5.95
N PHE A 5 4.03 8.58 5.93
CA PHE A 5 3.26 7.79 4.98
C PHE A 5 2.71 8.69 3.88
N LEU A 6 2.95 8.29 2.63
CA LEU A 6 2.35 8.89 1.44
C LEU A 6 1.33 7.92 0.87
N VAL A 7 0.05 8.32 0.82
CA VAL A 7 -1.00 7.51 0.18
C VAL A 7 -0.72 7.40 -1.32
N ILE A 8 -0.71 6.17 -1.84
CA ILE A 8 -0.50 5.87 -3.25
C ILE A 8 -1.72 5.19 -3.91
N GLU A 9 -2.61 4.60 -3.12
CA GLU A 9 -3.89 4.05 -3.57
C GLU A 9 -4.93 4.12 -2.44
N ASP A 10 -6.16 4.50 -2.80
CA ASP A 10 -7.34 4.49 -1.93
C ASP A 10 -8.19 3.26 -2.28
N CYS A 11 -8.31 2.33 -1.33
CA CYS A 11 -9.04 1.08 -1.49
C CYS A 11 -10.37 1.08 -0.70
N ASP A 12 -10.94 2.27 -0.46
CA ASP A 12 -12.15 2.55 0.34
C ASP A 12 -12.04 2.20 1.84
N GLU A 13 -11.73 0.93 2.17
CA GLU A 13 -11.65 0.42 3.55
C GLU A 13 -10.25 0.59 4.17
N PHE A 14 -9.22 0.72 3.32
CA PHE A 14 -7.84 0.91 3.72
C PHE A 14 -7.08 1.69 2.64
N TYR A 15 -5.87 2.13 2.98
CA TYR A 15 -4.97 2.79 2.05
C TYR A 15 -3.73 1.94 1.82
N HIS A 16 -3.24 1.91 0.58
CA HIS A 16 -1.83 1.59 0.34
C HIS A 16 -1.01 2.87 0.44
N CYS A 17 0.05 2.80 1.24
CA CYS A 17 0.92 3.92 1.52
C CYS A 17 2.38 3.54 1.25
N LEU A 18 3.13 4.44 0.64
CA LEU A 18 4.59 4.42 0.63
C LEU A 18 5.10 4.98 1.96
N ASP A 19 5.85 4.19 2.71
CA ASP A 19 6.59 4.66 3.89
C ASP A 19 7.88 5.34 3.42
N THR A 20 7.92 6.67 3.47
CA THR A 20 9.05 7.47 2.98
C THR A 20 10.32 7.29 3.83
N SER A 21 10.23 6.66 5.01
CA SER A 21 11.40 6.39 5.86
C SER A 21 12.22 5.19 5.40
N ASN A 22 11.60 4.22 4.71
CA ASN A 22 12.25 2.98 4.29
C ASN A 22 11.96 2.54 2.85
N GLY A 23 11.03 3.21 2.15
CA GLY A 23 10.68 2.95 0.75
C GLY A 23 9.70 1.80 0.53
N LYS A 24 9.22 1.14 1.59
CA LYS A 24 8.30 -0.01 1.51
C LYS A 24 6.86 0.44 1.34
N ILE A 25 6.03 -0.46 0.82
CA ILE A 25 4.58 -0.26 0.73
C ILE A 25 3.89 -0.94 1.90
N ALA A 26 3.03 -0.20 2.60
CA ALA A 26 2.22 -0.69 3.69
C ALA A 26 0.73 -0.51 3.40
N SER A 27 -0.08 -1.45 3.87
CA SER A 27 -1.53 -1.23 4.06
C SER A 27 -1.75 -0.60 5.43
N TRP A 28 -2.60 0.43 5.46
CA TRP A 28 -2.99 1.10 6.70
C TRP A 28 -4.47 1.49 6.64
N SER A 29 -5.21 1.19 7.70
CA SER A 29 -6.58 1.68 7.90
C SER A 29 -6.69 2.48 9.19
N GLN A 30 -7.66 3.40 9.22
CA GLN A 30 -8.09 4.08 10.44
C GLN A 30 -9.26 3.37 11.13
N TYR A 31 -9.88 2.40 10.46
CA TYR A 31 -11.11 1.73 10.91
C TYR A 31 -10.83 0.43 11.67
N ASP A 32 -9.70 -0.22 11.38
CA ASP A 32 -9.24 -1.43 12.08
C ASP A 32 -8.10 -1.14 13.07
N ASN A 33 -7.79 -2.15 13.90
CA ASN A 33 -6.68 -2.13 14.85
C ASN A 33 -5.50 -3.00 14.37
N ASP A 34 -5.44 -3.32 13.08
CA ASP A 34 -4.40 -4.21 12.53
C ASP A 34 -3.05 -3.49 12.41
N GLY A 35 -3.05 -2.16 12.53
CA GLY A 35 -1.87 -1.33 12.55
C GLY A 35 -1.27 -1.14 11.16
N VAL A 36 0.05 -1.15 11.06
CA VAL A 36 0.78 -1.00 9.79
C VAL A 36 1.22 -2.38 9.32
N ILE A 37 0.74 -2.80 8.14
CA ILE A 37 1.13 -4.08 7.53
C ILE A 37 1.96 -3.81 6.28
N TYR A 38 3.25 -4.14 6.29
CA TYR A 38 4.10 -4.04 5.10
C TYR A 38 3.78 -5.15 4.11
N ARG A 39 3.54 -4.78 2.85
CA ARG A 39 3.11 -5.67 1.76
C ARG A 39 4.18 -5.85 0.68
N PHE A 40 4.90 -4.79 0.34
CA PHE A 40 5.92 -4.81 -0.71
C PHE A 40 7.19 -4.07 -0.27
N ASP A 41 8.34 -4.49 -0.77
CA ASP A 41 9.62 -3.88 -0.42
C ASP A 41 9.87 -2.54 -1.15
N ASN A 42 9.19 -2.29 -2.26
CA ASN A 42 9.26 -1.02 -2.99
C ASN A 42 8.01 -0.79 -3.86
N PHE A 43 7.88 0.44 -4.37
CA PHE A 43 6.76 0.84 -5.23
C PHE A 43 6.69 0.08 -6.56
N TYR A 44 7.82 -0.31 -7.15
CA TYR A 44 7.83 -1.01 -8.44
C TYR A 44 7.23 -2.40 -8.32
N ASP A 45 7.51 -3.13 -7.24
CA ASP A 45 6.94 -4.45 -6.99
C ASP A 45 5.42 -4.37 -6.82
N PHE A 46 4.94 -3.39 -6.04
CA PHE A 46 3.51 -3.10 -5.88
C PHE A 46 2.84 -2.76 -7.22
N PHE A 47 3.43 -1.85 -8.00
CA PHE A 47 2.86 -1.42 -9.27
C PHE A 47 2.83 -2.56 -10.30
N ARG A 48 3.87 -3.40 -10.33
CA ARG A 48 3.95 -4.58 -11.19
C ARG A 48 2.88 -5.59 -10.85
N ASP A 49 2.73 -5.92 -9.57
CA ASP A 49 1.71 -6.86 -9.08
C ASP A 49 0.30 -6.38 -9.40
N ASN A 50 0.00 -5.11 -9.15
CA ASN A 50 -1.30 -4.51 -9.49
C ASN A 50 -1.57 -4.52 -11.01
N LEU A 51 -0.56 -4.27 -11.84
CA LEU A 51 -0.71 -4.34 -13.29
C LEU A 51 -0.98 -5.78 -13.77
N GLU A 52 -0.23 -6.75 -13.25
CA GLU A 52 -0.42 -8.17 -13.58
C GLU A 52 -1.81 -8.64 -13.15
N ASN A 53 -2.23 -8.32 -11.91
CA ASN A 53 -3.57 -8.61 -11.42
C ASN A 53 -4.67 -7.99 -12.29
N ALA A 54 -4.50 -6.73 -12.72
CA ALA A 54 -5.47 -6.06 -13.58
C ALA A 54 -5.57 -6.68 -14.98
N ILE A 55 -4.46 -7.22 -15.51
CA ILE A 55 -4.45 -7.95 -16.79
C ILE A 55 -5.16 -9.30 -16.66
N GLU A 56 -4.88 -10.04 -15.58
CA GLU A 56 -5.43 -11.39 -15.37
C GLU A 56 -6.93 -11.39 -15.01
N ASN A 57 -7.42 -10.33 -14.37
CA ASN A 57 -8.81 -10.21 -13.91
C ASN A 57 -9.68 -9.32 -14.83
N PHE A 58 -9.26 -9.09 -16.07
CA PHE A 58 -10.03 -8.38 -17.10
C PHE A 58 -10.94 -9.32 -17.91
#